data_AF-A0A1I7I339-F1
#
_entry.id   AF-A0A1I7I339-F1
#
_cell.length_a   1.000
_cell.length_b   1.000
_cell.length_c   1.000
_cell.angle_alpha   90.00
_cell.angle_beta   90.00
_cell.angle_gamma   90.00
#
_symmetry.space_group_name_H-M   'P 1'
#
loop_
_entity.id
_entity.type
_entity.pdbx_description
1 polymer ?
#
loop_
_entity_poly.entity_id
_entity_poly.type
_entity_poly.pdbx_seq_one_letter_code
_entity_poly.pdbx_strand_id
1 'polypeptide(L)'
;MRKYFGTDGIRGRANGVITPELALKVGQAAGLVFQRGDHRHRVVIGKDTRLSGYMIETALVAGFTSVGMDVMLLGPMPTPAVAMLTRSMRADIGVMISASHNPFEDNGIKIFGPDGFKLSDEVEREIERLIDSSLHTRLAGSNDLGRAKRIESVHARYIEFAKRTLPRALTLDGLRVVVDCANGAAYRVAPETLWELGAEVIAIGTEPDGFNINRDVGSTAPEALVAKVRELRADIGIALDGDADRVLVVDEKGQRVDGDQLMAVVARSWQEDDRLSKNGIVATIMSNLGLERYLGGLGLGMVRTAVGDRYVLEHMREHGYNLGGEQSGHIIMSDYATTGDGLVAALQLLSVVQRQQRPVSEVCHCFDPLPQVLKNVRYGTGGEPLRQDSVVTAIEGARQRLGEGGRLVIRPSGTEPVIRVMAEGDDRDLVVRVVDDVVEALRKVAA
;
A
#
# COMPACT_ATOMS: atom_id res chain seq x y z
N MET A 1 24.28 0.07 6.55
CA MET A 1 23.02 0.14 7.32
C MET A 1 22.25 1.33 6.79
N ARG A 2 20.95 1.20 6.45
CA ARG A 2 20.15 2.35 5.99
C ARG A 2 19.95 3.31 7.17
N LYS A 3 20.09 4.62 6.92
CA LYS A 3 19.99 5.66 7.98
C LYS A 3 18.66 6.39 7.95
N TYR A 4 18.08 6.59 6.76
CA TYR A 4 16.88 7.38 6.53
C TYR A 4 15.78 6.57 5.85
N PHE A 5 16.10 5.79 4.81
CA PHE A 5 15.12 4.99 4.08
C PHE A 5 14.73 3.75 4.90
N GLY A 6 13.42 3.61 5.16
CA GLY A 6 12.82 2.43 5.76
C GLY A 6 12.34 1.43 4.70
N THR A 7 11.31 0.67 5.05
CA THR A 7 10.68 -0.31 4.13
C THR A 7 9.92 0.36 2.99
N ASP A 8 9.39 1.57 3.21
CA ASP A 8 8.61 2.31 2.23
C ASP A 8 8.89 3.81 2.32
N GLY A 9 10.04 4.23 1.79
CA GLY A 9 10.52 5.61 1.81
C GLY A 9 11.07 6.05 3.16
N ILE A 10 11.23 7.36 3.32
CA ILE A 10 11.62 7.99 4.59
C ILE A 10 10.34 8.29 5.35
N ARG A 11 10.18 7.78 6.58
CA ARG A 11 8.98 7.97 7.40
C ARG A 11 9.32 8.41 8.83
N GLY A 12 8.41 9.18 9.43
CA GLY A 12 8.47 9.50 10.84
C GLY A 12 7.60 10.71 11.19
N ARG A 13 7.61 11.07 12.48
CA ARG A 13 6.84 12.22 12.96
C ARG A 13 7.26 13.49 12.21
N ALA A 14 6.28 14.19 11.65
CA ALA A 14 6.48 15.46 10.98
C ALA A 14 6.97 16.52 11.98
N ASN A 15 7.91 17.35 11.55
CA ASN A 15 8.61 18.32 12.38
C ASN A 15 9.30 17.70 13.63
N GLY A 16 9.63 16.41 13.55
CA GLY A 16 10.45 15.68 14.51
C GLY A 16 11.55 14.92 13.77
N VAL A 17 11.21 13.75 13.23
CA VAL A 17 12.11 12.98 12.36
C VAL A 17 12.15 13.60 10.95
N ILE A 18 10.98 13.94 10.41
CA ILE A 18 10.88 14.60 9.10
C ILE A 18 10.80 16.10 9.29
N THR A 19 11.95 16.75 9.24
CA THR A 19 12.07 18.21 9.33
C THR A 19 12.11 18.86 7.94
N PRO A 20 11.82 20.18 7.81
CA PRO A 20 12.00 20.92 6.56
C PRO A 20 13.42 20.82 6.01
N GLU A 21 14.43 20.84 6.88
CA GLU A 21 15.84 20.74 6.49
C GLU A 21 16.15 19.38 5.88
N LEU A 22 15.61 18.29 6.45
CA LEU A 22 15.74 16.95 5.86
C LEU A 22 15.07 16.90 4.49
N ALA A 23 13.84 17.41 4.37
CA ALA A 23 13.10 17.43 3.11
C ALA A 23 13.84 18.23 2.01
N LEU A 24 14.42 19.38 2.36
CA LEU A 24 15.26 20.17 1.45
C LEU A 24 16.44 19.34 0.92
N LYS A 25 17.19 18.70 1.82
CA LYS A 25 18.34 17.85 1.47
C LYS A 25 17.93 16.64 0.63
N VAL A 26 16.80 16.01 0.92
CA VAL A 26 16.25 14.91 0.12
C VAL A 26 15.97 15.38 -1.30
N GLY A 27 15.34 16.56 -1.47
CA GLY A 27 15.07 17.12 -2.79
C GLY A 27 16.35 17.41 -3.59
N GLN A 28 17.38 17.98 -2.94
CA GLN A 28 18.68 18.22 -3.58
C GLN A 28 19.38 16.91 -3.98
N ALA A 29 19.47 15.97 -3.04
CA ALA A 29 20.16 14.70 -3.24
C ALA A 29 19.48 13.86 -4.33
N ALA A 30 18.16 13.69 -4.25
CA ALA A 30 17.39 12.98 -5.26
C ALA A 30 17.51 13.67 -6.63
N GLY A 31 17.46 15.01 -6.66
CA GLY A 31 17.59 15.73 -7.92
C GLY A 31 18.93 15.50 -8.62
N LEU A 32 20.03 15.55 -7.86
CA LEU A 32 21.36 15.31 -8.39
C LEU A 32 21.54 13.87 -8.92
N VAL A 33 20.93 12.87 -8.29
CA VAL A 33 21.02 11.46 -8.74
C VAL A 33 20.30 11.25 -10.07
N PHE A 34 19.22 11.98 -10.33
CA PHE A 34 18.38 11.79 -11.50
C PHE A 34 18.61 12.81 -12.62
N GLN A 35 19.52 13.78 -12.42
CA GLN A 35 20.04 14.64 -13.48
C GLN A 35 20.94 13.87 -14.43
N ARG A 36 20.33 13.22 -15.42
CA ARG A 36 20.99 12.35 -16.40
C ARG A 36 20.76 12.88 -17.81
N GLY A 37 21.82 12.95 -18.62
CA GLY A 37 21.73 13.48 -19.99
C GLY A 37 21.48 14.99 -20.06
N ASP A 38 21.25 15.49 -21.29
CA ASP A 38 21.28 16.93 -21.62
C ASP A 38 19.89 17.57 -21.79
N HIS A 39 18.84 17.01 -21.18
CA HIS A 39 17.48 17.58 -21.23
C HIS A 39 17.11 18.33 -19.95
N ARG A 40 15.99 19.05 -19.98
CA ARG A 40 15.43 19.66 -18.77
C ARG A 40 14.76 18.60 -17.91
N HIS A 41 15.35 18.31 -16.75
CA HIS A 41 14.83 17.32 -15.80
C HIS A 41 13.61 17.81 -15.05
N ARG A 42 12.66 16.91 -14.83
CA ARG A 42 11.36 17.22 -14.24
C ARG A 42 11.03 16.27 -13.10
N VAL A 43 10.44 16.80 -12.03
CA VAL A 43 9.89 16.03 -10.92
C VAL A 43 8.41 16.34 -10.74
N VAL A 44 7.59 15.31 -10.52
CA VAL A 44 6.21 15.49 -10.05
C VAL A 44 6.15 15.30 -8.54
N ILE A 45 5.42 16.15 -7.84
CA ILE A 45 5.22 16.04 -6.38
C ILE A 45 3.73 16.00 -6.08
N GLY A 46 3.29 14.90 -5.50
CA GLY A 46 1.97 14.73 -4.89
C GLY A 46 2.08 14.63 -3.37
N LYS A 47 0.93 14.75 -2.71
CA LYS A 47 0.81 14.61 -1.25
C LYS A 47 -0.54 14.05 -0.86
N ASP A 48 -0.68 13.61 0.38
CA ASP A 48 -1.99 13.45 1.01
C ASP A 48 -2.49 14.78 1.62
N THR A 49 -3.46 14.69 2.52
CA THR A 49 -4.18 15.82 3.10
C THR A 49 -3.57 16.33 4.41
N ARG A 50 -2.49 15.73 4.91
CA ARG A 50 -1.85 16.14 6.18
C ARG A 50 -1.38 17.59 6.12
N LEU A 51 -1.59 18.33 7.21
CA LEU A 51 -1.12 19.73 7.32
C LEU A 51 0.41 19.85 7.13
N SER A 52 1.17 18.88 7.64
CA SER A 52 2.63 18.85 7.48
C SER A 52 3.09 18.71 6.02
N GLY A 53 2.21 18.23 5.13
CA GLY A 53 2.50 18.10 3.71
C GLY A 53 2.83 19.43 3.03
N TYR A 54 2.25 20.55 3.47
CA TYR A 54 2.57 21.89 2.92
C TYR A 54 4.00 22.33 3.24
N MET A 55 4.45 22.05 4.46
CA MET A 55 5.81 22.33 4.92
C MET A 55 6.84 21.48 4.14
N ILE A 56 6.59 20.17 4.05
CA ILE A 56 7.48 19.22 3.37
C ILE A 56 7.53 19.48 1.85
N GLU A 57 6.37 19.73 1.21
CA GLU A 57 6.27 20.05 -0.23
C GLU A 57 7.10 21.29 -0.57
N THR A 58 6.98 22.35 0.23
CA THR A 58 7.73 23.60 0.00
C THR A 58 9.23 23.39 0.13
N ALA A 59 9.69 22.63 1.12
CA ALA A 59 11.10 22.30 1.29
C ALA A 59 11.64 21.44 0.14
N LEU A 60 10.88 20.43 -0.32
CA LEU A 60 11.25 19.62 -1.48
C LEU A 60 11.33 20.46 -2.76
N VAL A 61 10.37 21.36 -2.98
CA VAL A 61 10.38 22.31 -4.12
C VAL A 61 11.66 23.13 -4.11
N ALA A 62 12.02 23.72 -2.96
CA ALA A 62 13.26 24.48 -2.83
C ALA A 62 14.48 23.59 -3.12
N GLY A 63 14.48 22.34 -2.66
CA GLY A 63 15.58 21.40 -2.85
C GLY A 63 15.80 21.07 -4.32
N PHE A 64 14.75 20.59 -5.01
CA PHE A 64 14.81 20.26 -6.43
C PHE A 64 15.15 21.45 -7.32
N THR A 65 14.55 22.61 -7.05
CA THR A 65 14.80 23.81 -7.87
C THR A 65 16.22 24.35 -7.67
N SER A 66 16.79 24.22 -6.47
CA SER A 66 18.17 24.65 -6.17
C SER A 66 19.25 23.84 -6.91
N VAL A 67 18.93 22.63 -7.37
CA VAL A 67 19.81 21.82 -8.20
C VAL A 67 19.45 21.88 -9.68
N GLY A 68 18.41 22.63 -10.07
CA GLY A 68 18.09 22.90 -11.47
C GLY A 68 16.95 22.05 -12.06
N MET A 69 16.22 21.28 -11.24
CA MET A 69 15.07 20.50 -11.72
C MET A 69 13.78 21.33 -11.76
N ASP A 70 12.97 21.11 -12.79
CA ASP A 70 11.62 21.68 -12.88
C ASP A 70 10.62 20.85 -12.06
N VAL A 71 9.88 21.51 -11.17
CA VAL A 71 8.93 20.90 -10.26
C VAL A 71 7.49 21.09 -10.75
N MET A 72 6.74 20.00 -10.79
CA MET A 72 5.32 19.95 -11.16
C MET A 72 4.49 19.50 -9.94
N LEU A 73 3.77 20.43 -9.33
CA LEU A 73 2.95 20.19 -8.15
C LEU A 73 1.57 19.66 -8.54
N LEU A 74 1.24 18.48 -8.02
CA LEU A 74 -0.04 17.81 -8.26
C LEU A 74 -1.09 18.16 -7.21
N GLY A 75 -0.66 18.59 -6.01
CA GLY A 75 -1.56 18.74 -4.86
C GLY A 75 -1.98 17.38 -4.27
N PRO A 76 -3.07 17.34 -3.47
CA PRO A 76 -3.59 16.10 -2.91
C PRO A 76 -3.94 15.08 -3.99
N MET A 77 -3.25 13.94 -3.99
CA MET A 77 -3.38 12.87 -4.97
C MET A 77 -2.97 11.52 -4.40
N PRO A 78 -3.66 10.41 -4.74
CA PRO A 78 -3.24 9.07 -4.34
C PRO A 78 -1.79 8.74 -4.70
N THR A 79 -1.12 7.97 -3.86
CA THR A 79 0.22 7.40 -4.15
C THR A 79 0.29 6.74 -5.53
N PRO A 80 -0.64 5.85 -5.93
CA PRO A 80 -0.62 5.26 -7.27
C PRO A 80 -0.77 6.28 -8.40
N ALA A 81 -1.50 7.38 -8.16
CA ALA A 81 -1.63 8.43 -9.15
C ALA A 81 -0.30 9.17 -9.39
N VAL A 82 0.51 9.38 -8.34
CA VAL A 82 1.86 9.96 -8.48
C VAL A 82 2.75 9.04 -9.31
N ALA A 83 2.75 7.74 -9.03
CA ALA A 83 3.50 6.75 -9.80
C ALA A 83 3.09 6.75 -11.28
N MET A 84 1.77 6.77 -11.55
CA MET A 84 1.23 6.83 -12.92
C MET A 84 1.59 8.14 -13.62
N LEU A 85 1.42 9.29 -12.96
CA LEU A 85 1.67 10.62 -13.53
C LEU A 85 3.15 10.85 -13.81
N THR A 86 4.05 10.23 -13.05
CA THR A 86 5.50 10.25 -13.31
C THR A 86 5.79 9.75 -14.72
N ARG A 87 5.23 8.58 -15.09
CA ARG A 87 5.38 8.01 -16.44
C ARG A 87 4.64 8.83 -17.49
N SER A 88 3.37 9.14 -17.22
CA SER A 88 2.48 9.84 -18.17
C SER A 88 3.00 11.22 -18.56
N MET A 89 3.62 11.93 -17.62
CA MET A 89 4.21 13.26 -17.84
C MET A 89 5.68 13.22 -18.27
N ARG A 90 6.28 12.02 -18.39
CA ARG A 90 7.70 11.81 -18.69
C ARG A 90 8.60 12.59 -17.71
N ALA A 91 8.24 12.54 -16.43
CA ALA A 91 9.08 13.07 -15.36
C ALA A 91 10.20 12.09 -15.05
N ASP A 92 11.34 12.61 -14.60
CA ASP A 92 12.51 11.83 -14.22
C ASP A 92 12.33 11.21 -12.83
N ILE A 93 11.48 11.84 -11.98
CA ILE A 93 11.19 11.43 -10.62
C ILE A 93 9.71 11.74 -10.28
N GLY A 94 9.09 10.85 -9.51
CA GLY A 94 7.87 11.13 -8.76
C GLY A 94 8.11 11.15 -7.26
N VAL A 95 7.50 12.08 -6.54
CA VAL A 95 7.58 12.14 -5.08
C VAL A 95 6.19 12.19 -4.49
N MET A 96 5.92 11.30 -3.55
CA MET A 96 4.69 11.29 -2.77
C MET A 96 4.99 11.60 -1.31
N ILE A 97 4.29 12.61 -0.78
CA ILE A 97 4.40 13.03 0.62
C ILE A 97 3.24 12.44 1.40
N SER A 98 3.48 11.33 2.10
CA SER A 98 2.48 10.66 2.92
C SER A 98 3.08 9.60 3.85
N ALA A 99 2.37 9.32 4.96
CA ALA A 99 2.58 8.15 5.81
C ALA A 99 1.44 7.10 5.69
N SER A 100 0.68 7.09 4.60
CA SER A 100 -0.41 6.11 4.34
C SER A 100 -1.45 6.15 5.48
N HIS A 101 -1.73 5.02 6.13
CA HIS A 101 -2.69 4.83 7.19
C HIS A 101 -2.28 5.40 8.56
N ASN A 102 -1.07 5.94 8.72
CA ASN A 102 -0.62 6.47 10.02
C ASN A 102 -1.47 7.70 10.47
N PRO A 103 -1.50 8.04 11.77
CA PRO A 103 -2.11 9.27 12.29
C PRO A 103 -1.45 10.54 11.74
N PHE A 104 -2.16 11.68 11.73
CA PHE A 104 -1.75 12.92 11.04
C PHE A 104 -0.38 13.49 11.46
N GLU A 105 0.09 13.15 12.67
CA GLU A 105 1.39 13.57 13.22
C GLU A 105 2.57 12.98 12.46
N ASP A 106 2.39 11.81 11.84
CA ASP A 106 3.40 11.19 10.99
C ASP A 106 3.31 11.69 9.56
N ASN A 107 4.44 11.70 8.86
CA ASN A 107 4.48 11.88 7.42
C ASN A 107 5.62 11.05 6.82
N GLY A 108 5.76 11.09 5.49
CA GLY A 108 6.78 10.35 4.78
C GLY A 108 7.10 10.95 3.42
N ILE A 109 8.21 10.51 2.84
CA ILE A 109 8.65 10.86 1.49
C ILE A 109 8.92 9.54 0.76
N LYS A 110 8.06 9.20 -0.20
CA LYS A 110 8.21 8.06 -1.12
C LYS A 110 8.70 8.58 -2.47
N ILE A 111 9.70 7.93 -3.06
CA ILE A 111 10.27 8.35 -4.35
C ILE A 111 10.06 7.23 -5.39
N PHE A 112 9.60 7.65 -6.57
CA PHE A 112 9.39 6.81 -7.74
C PHE A 112 10.38 7.20 -8.83
N GLY A 113 10.98 6.20 -9.47
CA GLY A 113 11.80 6.38 -10.66
C GLY A 113 10.98 6.78 -11.89
N PRO A 114 11.64 7.05 -13.03
CA PRO A 114 10.97 7.43 -14.28
C PRO A 114 10.07 6.33 -14.85
N ASP A 115 10.32 5.08 -14.45
CA ASP A 115 9.51 3.91 -14.79
C ASP A 115 8.28 3.74 -13.89
N GLY A 116 8.07 4.66 -12.93
CA GLY A 116 6.95 4.66 -11.99
C GLY A 116 7.09 3.66 -10.84
N PHE A 117 8.21 2.93 -10.75
CA PHE A 117 8.46 2.00 -9.64
C PHE A 117 9.21 2.69 -8.50
N LYS A 118 9.15 2.11 -7.31
CA LYS A 118 9.99 2.54 -6.17
C LYS A 118 11.47 2.36 -6.51
N LEU A 119 12.31 3.14 -5.84
CA LEU A 119 13.75 3.13 -6.06
C LEU A 119 14.40 1.80 -5.64
N SER A 120 15.51 1.45 -6.31
CA SER A 120 16.35 0.34 -5.88
C SER A 120 17.20 0.70 -4.66
N ASP A 121 17.68 -0.30 -3.93
CA ASP A 121 18.56 -0.10 -2.77
C ASP A 121 19.83 0.65 -3.07
N GLU A 122 20.34 0.48 -4.28
CA GLU A 122 21.54 1.17 -4.74
C GLU A 122 21.28 2.67 -4.86
N VAL A 123 20.16 3.05 -5.49
CA VAL A 123 19.75 4.45 -5.66
C VAL A 123 19.40 5.08 -4.31
N GLU A 124 18.66 4.38 -3.43
CA GLU A 124 18.37 4.87 -2.08
C GLU A 124 19.66 5.17 -1.30
N ARG A 125 20.64 4.25 -1.34
CA ARG A 125 21.94 4.44 -0.68
C ARG A 125 22.73 5.61 -1.26
N GLU A 126 22.66 5.83 -2.57
CA GLU A 126 23.30 6.98 -3.19
C GLU A 126 22.68 8.30 -2.72
N ILE A 127 21.36 8.36 -2.62
CA ILE A 127 20.63 9.52 -2.09
C ILE A 127 21.03 9.75 -0.62
N GLU A 128 21.05 8.72 0.23
CA GLU A 128 21.47 8.84 1.65
C GLU A 128 22.88 9.43 1.77
N ARG A 129 23.82 8.94 0.94
CA ARG A 129 25.20 9.46 0.92
C ARG A 129 25.25 10.94 0.56
N LEU A 130 24.41 11.40 -0.36
CA LEU A 130 24.36 12.81 -0.74
C LEU A 130 23.68 13.69 0.32
N ILE A 131 22.66 13.20 1.02
CA ILE A 131 22.00 13.91 2.14
C ILE A 131 23.00 14.26 3.24
N ASP A 132 23.94 13.35 3.53
CA ASP A 132 24.98 13.55 4.54
C ASP A 132 26.19 14.36 4.03
N SER A 133 26.27 14.66 2.72
CA SER A 133 27.38 15.38 2.10
C SER A 133 27.11 16.89 1.98
N SER A 134 28.19 17.67 1.79
CA SER A 134 28.07 19.08 1.42
C SER A 134 27.77 19.21 -0.07
N LEU A 135 26.65 19.87 -0.41
CA LEU A 135 26.18 20.04 -1.79
C LEU A 135 26.44 21.45 -2.36
N HIS A 136 27.12 22.34 -1.63
CA HIS A 136 27.30 23.75 -2.01
C HIS A 136 27.88 23.94 -3.42
N THR A 137 28.83 23.10 -3.84
CA THR A 137 29.46 23.17 -5.16
C THR A 137 28.65 22.52 -6.28
N ARG A 138 27.53 21.87 -5.94
CA ARG A 138 26.63 21.17 -6.88
C ARG A 138 25.30 21.91 -7.08
N LEU A 139 25.14 23.08 -6.48
CA LEU A 139 23.95 23.91 -6.68
C LEU A 139 23.96 24.50 -8.09
N ALA A 140 22.77 24.65 -8.67
CA ALA A 140 22.60 25.26 -9.97
C ALA A 140 23.03 26.74 -9.96
N GLY A 141 23.61 27.20 -11.06
CA GLY A 141 23.85 28.62 -11.29
C GLY A 141 22.52 29.38 -11.41
N SER A 142 22.55 30.70 -11.25
CA SER A 142 21.33 31.53 -11.26
C SER A 142 20.48 31.37 -12.53
N ASN A 143 21.12 31.11 -13.68
CA ASN A 143 20.43 30.90 -14.97
C ASN A 143 19.86 29.49 -15.12
N ASP A 144 20.32 28.54 -14.32
CA ASP A 144 20.00 27.11 -14.44
C ASP A 144 18.97 26.65 -13.41
N LEU A 145 18.57 27.54 -12.49
CA LEU A 145 17.57 27.28 -11.45
C LEU A 145 16.32 26.62 -12.01
N GLY A 146 15.79 25.66 -11.26
CA GLY A 146 14.56 24.97 -11.55
C GLY A 146 13.34 25.89 -11.46
N ARG A 147 12.29 25.58 -12.23
CA ARG A 147 10.99 26.26 -12.19
C ARG A 147 9.98 25.41 -11.46
N ALA A 148 9.08 26.01 -10.70
CA ALA A 148 7.96 25.29 -10.08
C ALA A 148 6.63 25.75 -10.67
N LYS A 149 5.73 24.80 -10.95
CA LYS A 149 4.35 25.11 -11.36
C LYS A 149 3.36 24.07 -10.82
N ARG A 150 2.13 24.52 -10.56
CA ARG A 150 1.01 23.62 -10.24
C ARG A 150 0.34 23.13 -11.52
N ILE A 151 -0.08 21.88 -11.53
CA ILE A 151 -0.78 21.25 -12.66
C ILE A 151 -2.23 21.01 -12.25
N GLU A 152 -3.17 21.68 -12.90
CA GLU A 152 -4.58 21.66 -12.50
C GLU A 152 -5.33 20.41 -13.00
N SER A 153 -5.00 19.89 -14.18
CA SER A 153 -5.75 18.80 -14.82
C SER A 153 -5.40 17.39 -14.30
N VAL A 154 -4.78 17.25 -13.14
CA VAL A 154 -4.23 15.97 -12.67
C VAL A 154 -5.32 15.01 -12.17
N HIS A 155 -6.40 15.55 -11.60
CA HIS A 155 -7.56 14.78 -11.12
C HIS A 155 -8.22 14.04 -12.27
N ALA A 156 -8.64 14.77 -13.32
CA ALA A 156 -9.23 14.19 -14.52
C ALA A 156 -8.33 13.13 -15.19
N ARG A 157 -7.00 13.32 -15.20
CA ARG A 157 -6.07 12.33 -15.78
C ARG A 157 -6.05 11.02 -15.01
N TYR A 158 -6.10 11.07 -13.68
CA TYR A 158 -6.14 9.86 -12.86
C TYR A 158 -7.52 9.18 -12.91
N ILE A 159 -8.61 9.95 -12.88
CA ILE A 159 -9.97 9.43 -13.03
C ILE A 159 -10.10 8.69 -14.38
N GLU A 160 -9.67 9.30 -15.48
CA GLU A 160 -9.63 8.66 -16.79
C GLU A 160 -8.77 7.40 -16.81
N PHE A 161 -7.61 7.41 -16.14
CA PHE A 161 -6.77 6.21 -16.01
C PHE A 161 -7.51 5.10 -15.26
N ALA A 162 -8.11 5.39 -14.11
CA ALA A 162 -8.81 4.41 -13.29
C ALA A 162 -9.98 3.78 -14.05
N LYS A 163 -10.81 4.59 -14.73
CA LYS A 163 -11.91 4.10 -15.57
C LYS A 163 -11.42 3.20 -16.72
N ARG A 164 -10.27 3.51 -17.32
CA ARG A 164 -9.69 2.70 -18.43
C ARG A 164 -9.20 1.32 -18.00
N THR A 165 -9.11 1.05 -16.70
CA THR A 165 -8.84 -0.31 -16.21
C THR A 165 -10.05 -1.24 -16.37
N LEU A 166 -11.23 -0.69 -16.65
CA LEU A 166 -12.47 -1.44 -16.86
C LEU A 166 -12.75 -1.68 -18.34
N PRO A 167 -13.54 -2.72 -18.68
CA PRO A 167 -14.11 -2.88 -20.01
C PRO A 167 -14.90 -1.62 -20.42
N ARG A 168 -14.74 -1.14 -21.66
CA ARG A 168 -15.30 0.15 -22.11
C ARG A 168 -16.82 0.27 -21.99
N ALA A 169 -17.55 -0.83 -22.11
CA ALA A 169 -19.01 -0.85 -22.07
C ALA A 169 -19.56 -1.05 -20.65
N LEU A 170 -18.69 -1.25 -19.65
CA LEU A 170 -19.10 -1.49 -18.28
C LEU A 170 -19.51 -0.19 -17.61
N THR A 171 -20.71 -0.17 -17.04
CA THR A 171 -21.20 0.88 -16.14
C THR A 171 -21.47 0.27 -14.77
N LEU A 172 -21.55 1.11 -13.75
CA LEU A 172 -21.92 0.75 -12.38
C LEU A 172 -23.37 1.14 -12.09
N ASP A 173 -24.19 1.29 -13.15
CA ASP A 173 -25.60 1.66 -13.01
C ASP A 173 -26.34 0.63 -12.15
N GLY A 174 -27.14 1.14 -11.22
CA GLY A 174 -27.91 0.34 -10.28
C GLY A 174 -27.15 -0.09 -9.01
N LEU A 175 -25.86 0.22 -8.89
CA LEU A 175 -25.10 -0.01 -7.67
C LEU A 175 -25.10 1.23 -6.77
N ARG A 176 -25.45 1.03 -5.50
CA ARG A 176 -25.27 2.00 -4.42
C ARG A 176 -23.96 1.71 -3.70
N VAL A 177 -23.02 2.65 -3.78
CA VAL A 177 -21.67 2.55 -3.26
C VAL A 177 -21.47 3.56 -2.14
N VAL A 178 -21.11 3.10 -0.94
CA VAL A 178 -20.56 3.98 0.10
C VAL A 178 -19.04 3.97 -0.02
N VAL A 179 -18.42 5.13 -0.20
CA VAL A 179 -16.96 5.24 -0.29
C VAL A 179 -16.42 6.07 0.87
N ASP A 180 -15.52 5.48 1.65
CA ASP A 180 -14.75 6.14 2.69
C ASP A 180 -13.34 6.45 2.18
N CYS A 181 -13.05 7.75 2.03
CA CYS A 181 -11.76 8.21 1.52
C CYS A 181 -10.76 8.55 2.63
N ALA A 182 -11.04 8.19 3.88
CA ALA A 182 -10.17 8.38 5.05
C ALA A 182 -9.75 9.83 5.33
N ASN A 183 -10.50 10.81 4.83
CA ASN A 183 -10.09 12.22 4.72
C ASN A 183 -8.72 12.37 4.07
N GLY A 184 -8.35 11.44 3.19
CA GLY A 184 -7.03 11.28 2.59
C GLY A 184 -6.95 11.73 1.15
N ALA A 185 -5.94 11.24 0.44
CA ALA A 185 -5.57 11.71 -0.88
C ALA A 185 -6.60 11.41 -1.99
N ALA A 186 -7.46 10.41 -1.78
CA ALA A 186 -8.50 10.01 -2.73
C ALA A 186 -9.83 10.80 -2.61
N TYR A 187 -9.94 11.74 -1.65
CA TYR A 187 -11.21 12.36 -1.26
C TYR A 187 -12.03 13.01 -2.38
N ARG A 188 -11.40 13.40 -3.49
CA ARG A 188 -12.09 13.88 -4.70
C ARG A 188 -12.19 12.82 -5.78
N VAL A 189 -11.05 12.18 -6.10
CA VAL A 189 -10.93 11.34 -7.28
C VAL A 189 -11.72 10.03 -7.16
N ALA A 190 -11.82 9.42 -5.97
CA ALA A 190 -12.54 8.16 -5.82
C ALA A 190 -14.07 8.32 -5.95
N PRO A 191 -14.73 9.27 -5.25
CA PRO A 191 -16.16 9.51 -5.45
C PRO A 191 -16.50 9.91 -6.88
N GLU A 192 -15.71 10.80 -7.48
CA GLU A 192 -15.92 11.27 -8.87
C GLU A 192 -15.77 10.14 -9.89
N THR A 193 -14.76 9.27 -9.73
CA THR A 193 -14.59 8.08 -10.61
C THR A 193 -15.79 7.16 -10.56
N LEU A 194 -16.29 6.85 -9.36
CA LEU A 194 -17.43 5.95 -9.17
C LEU A 194 -18.73 6.54 -9.75
N TRP A 195 -18.93 7.85 -9.54
CA TRP A 195 -20.08 8.57 -10.07
C TRP A 195 -20.05 8.68 -11.60
N GLU A 196 -18.90 9.00 -12.20
CA GLU A 196 -18.76 9.05 -13.67
C GLU A 196 -18.97 7.69 -14.34
N LEU A 197 -18.81 6.59 -13.59
CA LEU A 197 -19.11 5.22 -14.05
C LEU A 197 -20.59 4.83 -13.87
N GLY A 198 -21.43 5.67 -13.24
CA GLY A 198 -22.88 5.47 -13.12
C GLY A 198 -23.37 5.01 -11.74
N ALA A 199 -22.48 4.85 -10.75
CA ALA A 199 -22.91 4.43 -9.41
C ALA A 199 -23.69 5.52 -8.67
N GLU A 200 -24.62 5.13 -7.79
CA GLU A 200 -25.14 6.00 -6.74
C GLU A 200 -24.07 6.08 -5.63
N VAL A 201 -23.40 7.23 -5.51
CA VAL A 201 -22.25 7.38 -4.59
C VAL A 201 -22.64 8.13 -3.32
N ILE A 202 -22.33 7.52 -2.18
CA ILE A 202 -22.37 8.16 -0.86
C ILE A 202 -20.95 8.25 -0.33
N ALA A 203 -20.40 9.46 -0.32
CA ALA A 203 -19.05 9.71 0.14
C ALA A 203 -19.01 10.04 1.64
N ILE A 204 -18.10 9.41 2.37
CA ILE A 204 -17.72 9.75 3.75
C ILE A 204 -16.20 9.90 3.83
N GLY A 205 -15.71 10.58 4.87
CA GLY A 205 -14.27 10.83 4.97
C GLY A 205 -13.75 11.65 3.79
N THR A 206 -14.51 12.65 3.34
CA THR A 206 -14.16 13.49 2.18
C THR A 206 -14.00 14.98 2.51
N GLU A 207 -13.87 15.32 3.80
CA GLU A 207 -13.77 16.70 4.28
C GLU A 207 -12.45 16.88 5.06
N PRO A 208 -11.29 16.81 4.38
CA PRO A 208 -10.00 16.94 5.06
C PRO A 208 -9.79 18.33 5.66
N ASP A 209 -9.37 18.37 6.93
CA ASP A 209 -9.03 19.60 7.67
C ASP A 209 -7.53 19.75 7.97
N GLY A 210 -6.71 18.76 7.56
CA GLY A 210 -5.29 18.68 7.84
C GLY A 210 -4.91 17.84 9.07
N PHE A 211 -5.88 17.49 9.91
CA PHE A 211 -5.73 16.79 11.19
C PHE A 211 -6.57 15.51 11.29
N ASN A 212 -7.60 15.37 10.45
CA ASN A 212 -8.60 14.30 10.52
C ASN A 212 -8.35 13.10 9.57
N ILE A 213 -7.19 13.05 8.89
CA ILE A 213 -6.81 11.91 8.07
C ILE A 213 -6.75 10.63 8.92
N ASN A 214 -7.35 9.54 8.43
CA ASN A 214 -7.44 8.23 9.09
C ASN A 214 -8.06 8.22 10.50
N ARG A 215 -8.66 9.32 10.96
CA ARG A 215 -9.24 9.42 12.31
C ARG A 215 -10.67 8.88 12.29
N ASP A 216 -10.85 7.67 12.83
CA ASP A 216 -12.13 6.96 12.93
C ASP A 216 -12.78 6.67 11.56
N VAL A 217 -11.98 6.66 10.50
CA VAL A 217 -12.36 6.43 9.11
C VAL A 217 -11.25 5.68 8.35
N GLY A 218 -11.59 5.15 7.17
CA GLY A 218 -10.65 4.50 6.26
C GLY A 218 -10.48 3.00 6.50
N SER A 219 -9.60 2.36 5.71
CA SER A 219 -9.45 0.90 5.68
C SER A 219 -9.06 0.26 7.02
N THR A 220 -8.42 1.04 7.92
CA THR A 220 -8.04 0.59 9.26
C THR A 220 -9.08 0.87 10.34
N ALA A 221 -10.09 1.71 10.06
CA ALA A 221 -11.19 2.05 10.97
C ALA A 221 -12.54 2.07 10.21
N PRO A 222 -12.99 0.91 9.69
CA PRO A 222 -14.13 0.84 8.78
C PRO A 222 -15.50 0.90 9.47
N GLU A 223 -15.56 1.15 10.78
CA GLU A 223 -16.80 1.10 11.56
C GLU A 223 -17.85 2.09 11.05
N ALA A 224 -17.42 3.31 10.69
CA ALA A 224 -18.29 4.32 10.08
C ALA A 224 -18.85 3.86 8.73
N LEU A 225 -18.01 3.25 7.89
CA LEU A 225 -18.40 2.68 6.60
C LEU A 225 -19.44 1.55 6.80
N VAL A 226 -19.16 0.60 7.70
CA VAL A 226 -20.08 -0.52 7.98
C VAL A 226 -21.44 -0.02 8.45
N ALA A 227 -21.47 0.96 9.35
CA ALA A 227 -22.71 1.55 9.81
C ALA A 227 -23.49 2.20 8.66
N LYS A 228 -22.80 2.96 7.80
CA LYS A 228 -23.42 3.66 6.67
C LYS A 228 -23.95 2.72 5.59
N VAL A 229 -23.23 1.63 5.29
CA VAL A 229 -23.68 0.57 4.37
C VAL A 229 -24.99 -0.03 4.86
N ARG A 230 -25.10 -0.37 6.14
CA ARG A 230 -26.32 -0.93 6.73
C ARG A 230 -27.47 0.08 6.78
N GLU A 231 -27.19 1.32 7.17
CA GLU A 231 -28.17 2.41 7.24
C GLU A 231 -28.84 2.65 5.89
N LEU A 232 -28.03 2.72 4.83
CA LEU A 232 -28.49 3.04 3.48
C LEU A 232 -28.86 1.82 2.63
N ARG A 233 -28.66 0.60 3.17
CA ARG A 233 -28.78 -0.66 2.42
C ARG A 233 -27.97 -0.58 1.11
N ALA A 234 -26.74 -0.11 1.23
CA ALA A 234 -25.83 -0.02 0.09
C ALA A 234 -25.39 -1.42 -0.33
N ASP A 235 -25.12 -1.60 -1.63
CA ASP A 235 -24.66 -2.87 -2.17
C ASP A 235 -23.21 -3.15 -1.77
N ILE A 236 -22.42 -2.09 -1.57
CA ILE A 236 -21.01 -2.19 -1.23
C ILE A 236 -20.50 -0.96 -0.48
N GLY A 237 -19.58 -1.20 0.44
CA GLY A 237 -18.70 -0.20 1.03
C GLY A 237 -17.26 -0.35 0.53
N ILE A 238 -16.60 0.76 0.23
CA ILE A 238 -15.18 0.82 -0.16
C ILE A 238 -14.47 1.75 0.81
N ALA A 239 -13.55 1.23 1.62
CA ALA A 239 -12.70 2.03 2.49
C ALA A 239 -11.27 2.07 1.97
N LEU A 240 -10.82 3.25 1.58
CA LEU A 240 -9.43 3.53 1.20
C LEU A 240 -8.63 3.96 2.44
N ASP A 241 -7.30 3.91 2.37
CA ASP A 241 -6.44 4.52 3.39
C ASP A 241 -6.00 5.94 2.99
N GLY A 242 -5.25 6.60 3.87
CA GLY A 242 -4.88 8.01 3.74
C GLY A 242 -4.20 8.41 2.42
N ASP A 243 -3.48 7.51 1.75
CA ASP A 243 -2.90 7.74 0.42
C ASP A 243 -3.44 6.81 -0.68
N ALA A 244 -4.48 6.04 -0.36
CA ALA A 244 -5.24 5.17 -1.24
C ALA A 244 -4.39 4.12 -2.00
N ASP A 245 -3.33 3.62 -1.36
CA ASP A 245 -2.61 2.44 -1.85
C ASP A 245 -3.24 1.12 -1.37
N ARG A 246 -4.20 1.19 -0.44
CA ARG A 246 -4.97 0.05 0.09
C ARG A 246 -6.47 0.23 -0.07
N VAL A 247 -7.17 -0.91 -0.07
CA VAL A 247 -8.63 -0.97 0.03
C VAL A 247 -9.10 -2.08 0.97
N LEU A 248 -10.10 -1.76 1.79
CA LEU A 248 -10.95 -2.73 2.46
C LEU A 248 -12.36 -2.62 1.88
N VAL A 249 -12.98 -3.76 1.61
CA VAL A 249 -14.37 -3.79 1.13
C VAL A 249 -15.30 -4.21 2.26
N VAL A 250 -16.52 -3.67 2.24
CA VAL A 250 -17.62 -4.07 3.11
C VAL A 250 -18.77 -4.54 2.22
N ASP A 251 -19.28 -5.75 2.46
CA ASP A 251 -20.41 -6.29 1.70
C ASP A 251 -21.76 -5.65 2.11
N GLU A 252 -22.83 -6.00 1.42
CA GLU A 252 -24.18 -5.47 1.66
C GLU A 252 -24.74 -5.84 3.05
N LYS A 253 -24.13 -6.80 3.75
CA LYS A 253 -24.48 -7.24 5.12
C LYS A 253 -23.64 -6.53 6.18
N GLY A 254 -22.70 -5.68 5.77
CA GLY A 254 -21.77 -4.99 6.66
C GLY A 254 -20.63 -5.89 7.16
N GLN A 255 -20.31 -6.99 6.46
CA GLN A 255 -19.15 -7.83 6.74
C GLN A 255 -17.93 -7.32 5.98
N ARG A 256 -16.76 -7.46 6.60
CA ARG A 256 -15.48 -7.02 6.01
C ARG A 256 -14.98 -8.08 5.04
N VAL A 257 -14.49 -7.61 3.90
CA VAL A 257 -13.82 -8.40 2.87
C VAL A 257 -12.39 -7.87 2.77
N ASP A 258 -11.43 -8.72 3.17
CA ASP A 258 -10.01 -8.36 3.20
C ASP A 258 -9.32 -8.52 1.84
N GLY A 259 -8.03 -8.15 1.78
CA GLY A 259 -7.23 -8.21 0.56
C GLY A 259 -7.06 -9.63 0.00
N ASP A 260 -7.11 -10.67 0.84
CA ASP A 260 -6.95 -12.05 0.38
C ASP A 260 -8.20 -12.49 -0.40
N GLN A 261 -9.39 -12.16 0.09
CA GLN A 261 -10.64 -12.39 -0.64
C GLN A 261 -10.69 -11.60 -1.96
N LEU A 262 -10.28 -10.33 -1.95
CA LEU A 262 -10.21 -9.52 -3.17
C LEU A 262 -9.26 -10.14 -4.21
N MET A 263 -8.05 -10.56 -3.78
CA MET A 263 -7.10 -11.24 -4.65
C MET A 263 -7.69 -12.54 -5.23
N ALA A 264 -8.43 -13.33 -4.44
CA ALA A 264 -9.11 -14.54 -4.91
C ALA A 264 -10.15 -14.25 -6.00
N VAL A 265 -10.97 -13.21 -5.82
CA VAL A 265 -11.98 -12.80 -6.81
C VAL A 265 -11.33 -12.37 -8.11
N VAL A 266 -10.33 -11.49 -8.03
CA VAL A 266 -9.63 -10.96 -9.21
C VAL A 266 -8.86 -12.07 -9.92
N ALA A 267 -8.17 -12.94 -9.17
CA ALA A 267 -7.43 -14.07 -9.74
C ALA A 267 -8.35 -15.02 -10.51
N ARG A 268 -9.49 -15.42 -9.93
CA ARG A 268 -10.48 -16.25 -10.63
C ARG A 268 -11.00 -15.55 -11.89
N SER A 269 -11.42 -14.29 -11.78
CA SER A 269 -11.94 -13.55 -12.94
C SER A 269 -10.92 -13.41 -14.05
N TRP A 270 -9.66 -13.13 -13.71
CA TRP A 270 -8.59 -12.98 -14.70
C TRP A 270 -8.17 -14.32 -15.28
N GLN A 271 -8.29 -15.43 -14.54
CA GLN A 271 -8.10 -16.77 -15.08
C GLN A 271 -9.19 -17.10 -16.11
N GLU A 272 -10.46 -16.84 -15.80
CA GLU A 272 -11.59 -17.06 -16.71
C GLU A 272 -11.47 -16.27 -18.03
N ASP A 273 -10.82 -15.10 -17.97
CA ASP A 273 -10.63 -14.20 -19.11
C ASP A 273 -9.26 -14.39 -19.81
N ASP A 274 -8.45 -15.40 -19.43
CA ASP A 274 -7.08 -15.62 -19.92
C ASP A 274 -6.13 -14.41 -19.76
N ARG A 275 -6.31 -13.65 -18.67
CA ARG A 275 -5.57 -12.41 -18.37
C ARG A 275 -4.43 -12.59 -17.38
N LEU A 276 -4.35 -13.71 -16.67
CA LEU A 276 -3.22 -13.98 -15.78
C LEU A 276 -1.96 -14.27 -16.61
N SER A 277 -0.92 -13.45 -16.43
CA SER A 277 0.35 -13.60 -17.15
C SER A 277 1.15 -14.84 -16.71
N LYS A 278 0.83 -15.38 -15.54
CA LYS A 278 1.38 -16.62 -14.96
C LYS A 278 0.28 -17.42 -14.29
N ASN A 279 0.52 -18.71 -14.11
CA ASN A 279 -0.42 -19.62 -13.46
C ASN A 279 -0.45 -19.43 -11.92
N GLY A 280 -0.77 -18.23 -11.45
CA GLY A 280 -0.80 -17.92 -10.02
C GLY A 280 -0.67 -16.43 -9.69
N ILE A 281 -0.60 -16.15 -8.39
CA ILE A 281 -0.42 -14.80 -7.84
C ILE A 281 0.78 -14.74 -6.89
N VAL A 282 1.21 -13.53 -6.54
CA VAL A 282 2.24 -13.29 -5.52
C VAL A 282 1.60 -12.67 -4.27
N ALA A 283 1.82 -13.25 -3.10
CA ALA A 283 1.33 -12.73 -1.83
C ALA A 283 2.42 -12.79 -0.76
N THR A 284 2.23 -12.11 0.37
CA THR A 284 3.21 -12.22 1.47
C THR A 284 2.99 -13.50 2.29
N ILE A 285 3.98 -13.84 3.10
CA ILE A 285 3.87 -14.85 4.17
C ILE A 285 2.79 -14.54 5.22
N MET A 286 2.01 -13.46 5.10
CA MET A 286 0.90 -13.16 6.02
C MET A 286 -0.45 -13.63 5.47
N SER A 287 -0.62 -13.70 4.15
CA SER A 287 -1.89 -14.12 3.53
C SER A 287 -2.32 -15.50 4.00
N ASN A 288 -3.61 -15.64 4.28
CA ASN A 288 -4.22 -16.80 4.91
C ASN A 288 -4.02 -18.08 4.07
N LEU A 289 -3.83 -19.22 4.72
CA LEU A 289 -3.72 -20.52 4.03
C LEU A 289 -4.97 -20.87 3.20
N GLY A 290 -6.14 -20.31 3.55
CA GLY A 290 -7.39 -20.51 2.82
C GLY A 290 -7.31 -19.99 1.37
N LEU A 291 -6.62 -18.86 1.17
CA LEU A 291 -6.35 -18.33 -0.17
C LEU A 291 -5.52 -19.30 -1.01
N GLU A 292 -4.47 -19.87 -0.42
CA GLU A 292 -3.60 -20.85 -1.09
C GLU A 292 -4.37 -22.10 -1.51
N ARG A 293 -5.19 -22.65 -0.61
CA ARG A 293 -6.03 -23.82 -0.88
C ARG A 293 -7.07 -23.53 -1.97
N TYR A 294 -7.71 -22.36 -1.91
CA TYR A 294 -8.67 -21.92 -2.92
C TYR A 294 -8.04 -21.82 -4.30
N LEU A 295 -6.90 -21.14 -4.41
CA LEU A 295 -6.15 -21.02 -5.67
C LEU A 295 -5.70 -22.39 -6.20
N GLY A 296 -5.20 -23.26 -5.32
CA GLY A 296 -4.84 -24.63 -5.68
C GLY A 296 -6.02 -25.43 -6.25
N GLY A 297 -7.23 -25.23 -5.72
CA GLY A 297 -8.46 -25.81 -6.26
C GLY A 297 -8.82 -25.31 -7.68
N LEU A 298 -8.35 -24.11 -8.06
CA LEU A 298 -8.45 -23.57 -9.42
C LEU A 298 -7.27 -23.96 -10.32
N GLY A 299 -6.32 -24.75 -9.81
CA GLY A 299 -5.08 -25.07 -10.51
C GLY A 299 -4.08 -23.92 -10.56
N LEU A 300 -4.28 -22.85 -9.78
CA LEU A 300 -3.39 -21.69 -9.68
C LEU A 300 -2.40 -21.88 -8.53
N GLY A 301 -1.17 -21.40 -8.73
CA GLY A 301 -0.16 -21.31 -7.67
C GLY A 301 -0.29 -20.03 -6.85
N MET A 302 0.31 -20.03 -5.66
CA MET A 302 0.55 -18.80 -4.89
C MET A 302 1.99 -18.75 -4.43
N VAL A 303 2.71 -17.71 -4.84
CA VAL A 303 4.08 -17.49 -4.38
C VAL A 303 4.07 -16.62 -3.12
N ARG A 304 4.84 -17.03 -2.10
CA ARG A 304 4.95 -16.32 -0.82
C ARG A 304 6.25 -15.52 -0.73
N THR A 305 6.16 -14.23 -0.51
CA THR A 305 7.31 -13.33 -0.28
C THR A 305 7.39 -12.86 1.16
N ALA A 306 8.53 -12.28 1.56
CA ALA A 306 8.62 -11.55 2.82
C ALA A 306 7.57 -10.42 2.91
N VAL A 307 7.26 -9.98 4.13
CA VAL A 307 6.27 -8.93 4.39
C VAL A 307 6.75 -7.58 3.85
N GLY A 308 5.87 -6.88 3.14
CA GLY A 308 6.15 -5.60 2.50
C GLY A 308 5.86 -5.64 1.01
N ASP A 309 5.08 -4.68 0.54
CA ASP A 309 4.70 -4.46 -0.86
C ASP A 309 5.87 -4.53 -1.85
N ARG A 310 7.03 -4.06 -1.43
CA ARG A 310 8.26 -4.09 -2.19
C ARG A 310 8.68 -5.50 -2.61
N TYR A 311 8.64 -6.48 -1.71
CA TYR A 311 9.06 -7.85 -2.03
C TYR A 311 8.07 -8.54 -2.97
N VAL A 312 6.77 -8.23 -2.82
CA VAL A 312 5.73 -8.69 -3.73
C VAL A 312 6.02 -8.15 -5.14
N LEU A 313 6.23 -6.84 -5.26
CA LEU A 313 6.48 -6.16 -6.52
C LEU A 313 7.79 -6.61 -7.20
N GLU A 314 8.87 -6.76 -6.43
CA GLU A 314 10.16 -7.25 -6.93
C GLU A 314 10.00 -8.65 -7.54
N HIS A 315 9.35 -9.58 -6.81
CA HIS A 315 9.09 -10.92 -7.32
C HIS A 315 8.19 -10.89 -8.56
N MET A 316 7.12 -10.10 -8.55
CA MET A 316 6.21 -9.97 -9.68
C MET A 316 6.95 -9.53 -10.94
N ARG A 317 7.83 -8.53 -10.84
CA ARG A 317 8.63 -8.03 -11.97
C ARG A 317 9.63 -9.06 -12.48
N GLU A 318 10.40 -9.67 -11.58
CA GLU A 318 11.46 -10.61 -11.94
C GLU A 318 10.89 -11.85 -12.65
N HIS A 319 9.71 -12.31 -12.22
CA HIS A 319 9.12 -13.55 -12.70
C HIS A 319 7.91 -13.35 -13.63
N GLY A 320 7.54 -12.10 -13.94
CA GLY A 320 6.49 -11.75 -14.89
C GLY A 320 5.06 -12.04 -14.41
N TYR A 321 4.78 -11.96 -13.11
CA TYR A 321 3.41 -12.02 -12.58
C TYR A 321 2.72 -10.66 -12.72
N ASN A 322 1.40 -10.67 -12.97
CA ASN A 322 0.61 -9.46 -13.10
C ASN A 322 -0.43 -9.21 -12.01
N LEU A 323 -0.56 -10.12 -11.05
CA LEU A 323 -1.39 -9.95 -9.86
C LEU A 323 -0.62 -10.35 -8.60
N GLY A 324 -0.68 -9.50 -7.58
CA GLY A 324 -0.18 -9.81 -6.26
C GLY A 324 -0.58 -8.78 -5.22
N GLY A 325 -0.32 -9.05 -3.95
CA GLY A 325 -0.68 -8.11 -2.90
C GLY A 325 -0.54 -8.62 -1.47
N GLU A 326 -1.20 -7.91 -0.57
CA GLU A 326 -1.22 -8.18 0.86
C GLU A 326 -2.65 -8.26 1.38
N GLN A 327 -2.87 -9.05 2.44
CA GLN A 327 -4.15 -9.12 3.16
C GLN A 327 -4.66 -7.75 3.62
N SER A 328 -3.75 -6.78 3.82
CA SER A 328 -4.05 -5.39 4.17
C SER A 328 -4.86 -4.63 3.11
N GLY A 329 -5.03 -5.19 1.91
CA GLY A 329 -5.69 -4.54 0.79
C GLY A 329 -4.75 -3.79 -0.16
N HIS A 330 -3.44 -3.86 0.07
CA HIS A 330 -2.45 -3.36 -0.89
C HIS A 330 -2.31 -4.35 -2.05
N ILE A 331 -3.05 -4.11 -3.14
CA ILE A 331 -3.14 -5.03 -4.29
C ILE A 331 -2.54 -4.38 -5.53
N ILE A 332 -1.62 -5.09 -6.15
CA ILE A 332 -0.85 -4.68 -7.32
C ILE A 332 -1.36 -5.43 -8.54
N MET A 333 -1.78 -4.67 -9.56
CA MET A 333 -2.20 -5.17 -10.87
C MET A 333 -1.30 -4.54 -11.93
N SER A 334 -0.23 -5.25 -12.31
CA SER A 334 0.89 -4.65 -13.06
C SER A 334 0.57 -4.31 -14.51
N ASP A 335 -0.54 -4.85 -15.04
CA ASP A 335 -1.13 -4.45 -16.32
C ASP A 335 -1.56 -2.96 -16.30
N TYR A 336 -1.84 -2.41 -15.12
CA TYR A 336 -2.36 -1.05 -14.94
C TYR A 336 -1.40 -0.15 -14.16
N ALA A 337 -0.95 -0.58 -13.00
CA ALA A 337 -0.23 0.22 -12.03
C ALA A 337 1.12 -0.39 -11.64
N THR A 338 2.06 0.45 -11.23
CA THR A 338 3.42 0.04 -10.79
C THR A 338 3.56 -0.06 -9.27
N THR A 339 2.46 0.12 -8.55
CA THR A 339 2.33 0.06 -7.08
C THR A 339 0.89 -0.34 -6.76
N GLY A 340 0.59 -0.65 -5.49
CA GLY A 340 -0.78 -0.89 -5.06
C GLY A 340 -1.69 0.32 -5.30
N ASP A 341 -2.90 0.05 -5.80
CA ASP A 341 -3.92 1.07 -6.07
C ASP A 341 -5.27 0.58 -5.54
N GLY A 342 -5.70 1.14 -4.41
CA GLY A 342 -6.93 0.72 -3.74
C GLY A 342 -8.19 0.99 -4.56
N LEU A 343 -8.23 2.12 -5.29
CA LEU A 343 -9.37 2.46 -6.14
C LEU A 343 -9.44 1.50 -7.33
N VAL A 344 -8.33 1.26 -8.03
CA VAL A 344 -8.30 0.32 -9.15
C VAL A 344 -8.66 -1.10 -8.69
N ALA A 345 -8.20 -1.53 -7.51
CA ALA A 345 -8.56 -2.84 -6.96
C ALA A 345 -10.07 -2.94 -6.70
N ALA A 346 -10.68 -1.89 -6.13
CA ALA A 346 -12.12 -1.82 -5.94
C ALA A 346 -12.88 -1.83 -7.29
N LEU A 347 -12.40 -1.10 -8.29
CA LEU A 347 -13.01 -1.09 -9.63
C LEU A 347 -12.97 -2.47 -10.28
N GLN A 348 -11.84 -3.19 -10.20
CA GLN A 348 -11.77 -4.56 -10.72
C GLN A 348 -12.77 -5.48 -10.01
N LEU A 349 -12.91 -5.37 -8.68
CA LEU A 349 -13.94 -6.12 -7.97
C LEU A 349 -15.36 -5.77 -8.45
N LEU A 350 -15.68 -4.47 -8.53
CA LEU A 350 -16.98 -3.99 -9.01
C LEU A 350 -17.29 -4.50 -10.41
N SER A 351 -16.28 -4.63 -11.27
CA SER A 351 -16.45 -5.21 -12.61
C SER A 351 -16.96 -6.65 -12.55
N VAL A 352 -16.49 -7.44 -11.58
CA VAL A 352 -16.93 -8.82 -11.37
C VAL A 352 -18.34 -8.85 -10.78
N VAL A 353 -18.62 -8.00 -9.79
CA VAL A 353 -19.96 -7.87 -9.18
C VAL A 353 -20.99 -7.53 -10.25
N GLN A 354 -20.69 -6.53 -11.09
CA GLN A 354 -21.57 -6.11 -12.18
C GLN A 354 -21.74 -7.21 -13.23
N ARG A 355 -20.69 -7.97 -13.56
CA ARG A 355 -20.78 -9.09 -14.51
C ARG A 355 -21.64 -10.23 -13.97
N GLN A 356 -21.53 -10.53 -12.68
CA GLN A 356 -22.23 -11.65 -12.06
C GLN A 356 -23.67 -11.32 -11.65
N GLN A 357 -24.01 -10.04 -11.43
CA GLN A 357 -25.32 -9.60 -10.96
C GLN A 357 -25.75 -10.32 -9.67
N ARG A 358 -24.80 -10.48 -8.73
CA ARG A 358 -24.98 -11.16 -7.44
C ARG A 358 -24.55 -10.27 -6.28
N PRO A 359 -25.09 -10.49 -5.07
CA PRO A 359 -24.67 -9.74 -3.89
C PRO A 359 -23.17 -9.83 -3.64
N VAL A 360 -22.57 -8.76 -3.11
CA VAL A 360 -21.13 -8.69 -2.84
C VAL A 360 -20.69 -9.79 -1.87
N SER A 361 -21.52 -10.10 -0.87
CA SER A 361 -21.24 -11.19 0.07
C SER A 361 -21.10 -12.56 -0.61
N GLU A 362 -21.74 -12.78 -1.76
CA GLU A 362 -21.63 -14.01 -2.53
C GLU A 362 -20.45 -13.98 -3.51
N VAL A 363 -20.21 -12.84 -4.15
CA VAL A 363 -19.12 -12.68 -5.12
C VAL A 363 -17.76 -12.74 -4.43
N CYS A 364 -17.64 -12.07 -3.27
CA CYS A 364 -16.41 -11.89 -2.53
C CYS A 364 -16.06 -13.04 -1.57
N HIS A 365 -17.03 -13.89 -1.21
CA HIS A 365 -16.75 -15.01 -0.32
C HIS A 365 -16.24 -16.21 -1.13
N CYS A 366 -14.95 -16.16 -1.47
CA CYS A 366 -14.29 -17.20 -2.27
C CYS A 366 -13.91 -18.44 -1.43
N PHE A 367 -13.55 -18.22 -0.16
CA PHE A 367 -13.12 -19.27 0.76
C PHE A 367 -13.41 -18.89 2.20
N ASP A 368 -13.49 -19.89 3.09
CA ASP A 368 -13.50 -19.68 4.53
C ASP A 368 -12.06 -19.45 5.04
N PRO A 369 -11.75 -18.27 5.64
CA PRO A 369 -10.44 -18.04 6.21
C PRO A 369 -10.16 -19.02 7.33
N LEU A 370 -8.97 -19.63 7.32
CA LEU A 370 -8.57 -20.49 8.42
C LEU A 370 -8.36 -19.65 9.69
N PRO A 371 -8.68 -20.20 10.87
CA PRO A 371 -8.29 -19.62 12.15
C PRO A 371 -6.82 -19.19 12.13
N GLN A 372 -6.57 -17.89 12.31
CA GLN A 372 -5.22 -17.31 12.35
C GLN A 372 -5.07 -16.49 13.63
N VAL A 373 -3.99 -16.72 14.37
CA VAL A 373 -3.68 -16.04 15.63
C VAL A 373 -2.29 -15.42 15.53
N LEU A 374 -2.20 -14.12 15.81
CA LEU A 374 -0.95 -13.36 15.85
C LEU A 374 -0.75 -12.77 17.25
N LYS A 375 0.40 -13.06 17.88
CA LYS A 375 0.81 -12.45 19.16
C LYS A 375 2.20 -11.85 19.04
N ASN A 376 2.39 -10.70 19.70
CA ASN A 376 3.67 -9.98 19.74
C ASN A 376 4.34 -10.19 21.09
N VAL A 377 5.64 -10.52 21.09
CA VAL A 377 6.46 -10.70 22.29
C VAL A 377 7.60 -9.68 22.28
N ARG A 378 7.61 -8.75 23.23
CA ARG A 378 8.71 -7.79 23.40
C ARG A 378 9.91 -8.47 24.03
N TYR A 379 11.12 -8.10 23.59
CA TYR A 379 12.39 -8.64 24.11
C TYR A 379 13.44 -7.54 24.31
N GLY A 380 14.43 -7.80 25.17
CA GLY A 380 15.55 -6.88 25.44
C GLY A 380 16.44 -6.62 24.21
N THR A 381 16.94 -5.38 24.09
CA THR A 381 17.78 -4.95 22.96
C THR A 381 19.11 -5.73 22.96
N GLY A 382 19.40 -6.47 21.88
CA GLY A 382 20.65 -7.23 21.70
C GLY A 382 20.58 -8.71 22.07
N GLY A 383 19.44 -9.20 22.57
CA GLY A 383 19.21 -10.64 22.74
C GLY A 383 18.83 -11.35 21.44
N GLU A 384 19.06 -12.66 21.37
CA GLU A 384 18.58 -13.54 20.29
C GLU A 384 17.62 -14.62 20.85
N PRO A 385 16.39 -14.26 21.30
CA PRO A 385 15.46 -15.20 21.93
C PRO A 385 15.16 -16.42 21.07
N LEU A 386 15.14 -16.25 19.74
CA LEU A 386 14.87 -17.31 18.77
C LEU A 386 15.96 -18.38 18.68
N ARG A 387 17.16 -18.13 19.23
CA ARG A 387 18.27 -19.09 19.24
C ARG A 387 18.35 -19.91 20.53
N GLN A 388 17.51 -19.63 21.52
CA GLN A 388 17.49 -20.37 22.78
C GLN A 388 16.88 -21.75 22.57
N ASP A 389 17.53 -22.81 23.06
CA ASP A 389 17.12 -24.21 22.85
C ASP A 389 15.67 -24.47 23.26
N SER A 390 15.21 -23.83 24.35
CA SER A 390 13.82 -23.93 24.83
C SER A 390 12.82 -23.36 23.84
N VAL A 391 13.16 -22.26 23.16
CA VAL A 391 12.33 -21.63 22.13
C VAL A 391 12.35 -22.47 20.85
N VAL A 392 13.53 -22.92 20.41
CA VAL A 392 13.66 -23.81 19.24
C VAL A 392 12.82 -25.07 19.41
N THR A 393 12.89 -25.70 20.58
CA THR A 393 12.09 -26.89 20.90
C THR A 393 10.59 -26.61 20.84
N ALA A 394 10.14 -25.48 21.39
CA ALA A 394 8.73 -25.08 21.34
C ALA A 394 8.25 -24.85 19.90
N ILE A 395 9.09 -24.23 19.06
CA ILE A 395 8.80 -23.97 17.64
C ILE A 395 8.67 -25.26 16.84
N GLU A 396 9.59 -26.21 17.02
CA GLU A 396 9.53 -27.48 16.30
C GLU A 396 8.36 -28.35 16.77
N GLY A 397 8.09 -28.40 18.08
CA GLY A 397 6.89 -29.08 18.60
C GLY A 397 5.59 -28.46 18.09
N ALA A 398 5.54 -27.12 17.98
CA ALA A 398 4.43 -26.39 17.38
C ALA A 398 4.22 -26.75 15.90
N ARG A 399 5.29 -26.78 15.10
CA ARG A 399 5.25 -27.18 13.68
C ARG A 399 4.75 -28.60 13.51
N GLN A 400 5.26 -29.53 14.31
CA GLN A 400 4.85 -30.94 14.25
C GLN A 400 3.37 -31.11 14.57
N ARG A 401 2.86 -30.38 15.56
CA ARG A 401 1.44 -30.44 15.95
C ARG A 401 0.51 -29.85 14.88
N LEU A 402 0.93 -28.78 14.20
CA LEU A 402 0.14 -28.17 13.12
C LEU A 402 0.12 -29.06 11.85
N GLY A 403 1.24 -29.75 11.56
CA GLY A 403 1.34 -30.64 10.42
C GLY A 403 1.03 -29.95 9.08
N GLU A 404 0.44 -30.68 8.14
CA GLU A 404 0.01 -30.13 6.84
C GLU A 404 -1.27 -29.30 6.92
N GLY A 405 -2.01 -29.42 8.04
CA GLY A 405 -3.25 -28.69 8.29
C GLY A 405 -3.05 -27.26 8.78
N GLY A 406 -1.80 -26.82 8.97
CA GLY A 406 -1.52 -25.49 9.52
C GLY A 406 -0.10 -25.01 9.25
N ARG A 407 0.16 -23.78 9.68
CA ARG A 407 1.40 -23.04 9.44
C ARG A 407 1.79 -22.26 10.69
N LEU A 408 3.09 -22.23 10.98
CA LEU A 408 3.70 -21.37 11.99
C LEU A 408 4.67 -20.39 11.33
N VAL A 409 4.47 -19.09 11.54
CA VAL A 409 5.32 -18.00 11.05
C VAL A 409 5.82 -17.21 12.24
N ILE A 410 7.14 -17.15 12.39
CA ILE A 410 7.80 -16.41 13.46
C ILE A 410 8.82 -15.48 12.83
N ARG A 411 8.75 -14.19 13.19
CA ARG A 411 9.69 -13.19 12.68
C ARG A 411 9.95 -12.07 13.69
N PRO A 412 11.17 -11.54 13.78
CA PRO A 412 11.40 -10.27 14.45
C PRO A 412 10.74 -9.12 13.68
N SER A 413 10.35 -8.06 14.38
CA SER A 413 9.97 -6.78 13.78
C SER A 413 11.23 -6.00 13.39
N GLY A 414 11.21 -5.33 12.23
CA GLY A 414 12.32 -4.49 11.78
C GLY A 414 12.35 -3.10 12.43
N THR A 415 11.23 -2.68 13.05
CA THR A 415 11.05 -1.32 13.60
C THR A 415 10.94 -1.29 15.13
N GLU A 416 10.63 -2.44 15.75
CA GLU A 416 10.35 -2.55 17.18
C GLU A 416 11.07 -3.78 17.75
N PRO A 417 11.49 -3.78 19.03
CA PRO A 417 12.09 -4.93 19.68
C PRO A 417 11.02 -5.97 20.07
N VAL A 418 10.30 -6.47 19.07
CA VAL A 418 9.22 -7.46 19.22
C VAL A 418 9.40 -8.62 18.25
N ILE A 419 9.11 -9.83 18.70
CA ILE A 419 8.96 -11.03 17.88
C ILE A 419 7.47 -11.24 17.63
N ARG A 420 7.11 -11.42 16.37
CA ARG A 420 5.75 -11.72 15.93
C ARG A 420 5.63 -13.24 15.78
N VAL A 421 4.73 -13.84 16.55
CA VAL A 421 4.39 -15.26 16.51
C VAL A 421 3.00 -15.40 15.92
N MET A 422 2.91 -15.98 14.74
CA MET A 422 1.65 -16.20 14.05
C MET A 422 1.50 -17.68 13.76
N ALA A 423 0.33 -18.26 14.04
CA ALA A 423 -0.03 -19.57 13.51
C ALA A 423 -1.42 -19.52 12.87
N GLU A 424 -1.64 -20.43 11.94
CA GLU A 424 -2.94 -20.68 11.33
C GLU A 424 -3.14 -22.18 11.09
N GLY A 425 -4.39 -22.62 11.02
CA GLY A 425 -4.71 -24.04 10.81
C GLY A 425 -6.18 -24.35 11.02
N ASP A 426 -6.56 -25.59 10.68
CA ASP A 426 -7.97 -26.03 10.65
C ASP A 426 -8.65 -26.05 12.04
N ASP A 427 -7.90 -26.28 13.12
CA ASP A 427 -8.41 -26.30 14.50
C ASP A 427 -7.98 -25.02 15.25
N ARG A 428 -8.96 -24.16 15.56
CA ARG A 428 -8.75 -22.90 16.29
C ARG A 428 -8.12 -23.12 17.68
N ASP A 429 -8.57 -24.13 18.42
CA ASP A 429 -8.07 -24.39 19.78
C ASP A 429 -6.64 -24.92 19.74
N LEU A 430 -6.29 -25.71 18.72
CA LEU A 430 -4.91 -26.11 18.48
C LEU A 430 -4.02 -24.90 18.13
N VAL A 431 -4.47 -24.04 17.21
CA VAL A 431 -3.73 -22.83 16.78
C VAL A 431 -3.46 -21.91 17.97
N VAL A 432 -4.47 -21.64 18.80
CA VAL A 432 -4.32 -20.81 20.01
C VAL A 432 -3.27 -21.42 20.95
N ARG A 433 -3.40 -22.72 21.28
CA ARG A 433 -2.46 -23.42 22.17
C ARG A 433 -1.04 -23.36 21.66
N VAL A 434 -0.83 -23.65 20.38
CA VAL A 434 0.51 -23.61 19.76
C VAL A 434 1.14 -22.22 19.83
N VAL A 435 0.38 -21.16 19.55
CA VAL A 435 0.89 -19.79 19.67
C VAL A 435 1.22 -19.46 21.12
N ASP A 436 0.37 -19.86 22.07
CA ASP A 436 0.61 -19.61 23.50
C ASP A 436 1.85 -20.32 24.02
N ASP A 437 2.08 -21.58 23.64
CA ASP A 437 3.25 -22.35 24.05
C ASP A 437 4.56 -21.68 23.57
N VAL A 438 4.59 -21.22 22.31
CA VAL A 438 5.75 -20.51 21.75
C VAL A 438 5.94 -19.14 22.42
N VAL A 439 4.85 -18.41 22.67
CA VAL A 439 4.91 -17.11 23.36
C VAL A 439 5.41 -17.25 24.79
N GLU A 440 4.99 -18.30 25.51
CA GLU A 440 5.47 -18.58 26.86
C GLU A 440 6.97 -18.90 26.87
N ALA A 441 7.44 -19.73 25.94
CA ALA A 441 8.86 -20.04 25.78
C ALA A 441 9.67 -18.76 25.51
N LEU A 442 9.20 -17.90 24.61
CA LEU A 442 9.84 -16.62 24.30
C LEU A 442 9.88 -15.69 25.51
N ARG A 443 8.77 -15.56 26.26
CA ARG A 443 8.71 -14.68 27.44
C ARG A 443 9.69 -15.07 28.54
N LYS A 444 9.96 -16.38 28.71
CA LYS A 444 10.94 -16.88 29.69
C LYS A 444 12.37 -16.45 29.37
N VAL A 445 12.68 -16.18 28.11
CA VAL A 445 14.03 -15.81 27.64
C VAL A 445 14.13 -14.37 27.14
N ALA A 446 13.04 -13.60 27.19
CA ALA A 446 12.93 -12.25 26.65
C ALA A 446 13.52 -11.14 27.55
N ALA A 447 14.12 -11.51 28.69
CA ALA A 447 14.71 -10.62 29.69
C ALA A 447 15.85 -9.75 29.12
#